data_AF-A0A1E3PL33-F1
#
_entry.id   AF-A0A1E3PL33-F1
#
_cell.length_a   1.000
_cell.length_b   1.000
_cell.length_c   1.000
_cell.angle_alpha   90.00
_cell.angle_beta   90.00
_cell.angle_gamma   90.00
#
_symmetry.space_group_name_H-M   'P 1'
#
loop_
_entity.id
_entity.type
_entity.pdbx_description
1 polymer ?
#
loop_
_entity_poly.entity_id
_entity_poly.type
_entity_poly.pdbx_seq_one_letter_code
_entity_poly.pdbx_strand_id
1 'polypeptide(L)'
;MTSHPLDQLSVDEIRTKLLELAVQSKSGSHPTIDFFEANATIEGIFEAPDSKAAIKKCGLENKIHTKPKTNDPGSNNYAFPTRFVPVYNILDNVLDKKFIRIDWCATGSDEDDISEFNYGTREGNPDDLLYCVAISWQKWKFIVGFTTREGMVIHDVTYDGRNFFYRLSISEMAVLYADSRPSPHRKMSFYFGDYAGGNYVNELNLGCDSLGTIKYFNDNVIDPTGNPVTKKNVMCMHKQDDDVGWKHTNYRTGAVAVVRRRILALQTFLTVANYEATGIVSTQAINTGNTSKWGTAVSPAIDGYNNTAMIAETKTYLIDPVTNLNGNTFNLEYTPFETSGHTEWDVKKNMYISIVNESKVNPISGRNVGYKLGHLATPLLLAAEGLVHRSRTAFATPGLWITKYRHQESCAGGV
;
A
#
# COMPACT_ATOMS: atom_id res chain seq x y z
N MET A 1 -6.64 0.73 -30.86
CA MET A 1 -7.42 1.02 -29.64
C MET A 1 -8.73 1.62 -30.10
N THR A 2 -9.87 1.16 -29.59
CA THR A 2 -11.13 1.91 -29.68
C THR A 2 -11.10 2.99 -28.60
N SER A 3 -11.50 4.21 -28.92
CA SER A 3 -11.69 5.27 -27.91
C SER A 3 -12.63 4.77 -26.82
N HIS A 4 -12.30 5.03 -25.56
CA HIS A 4 -13.21 4.78 -24.46
C HIS A 4 -14.43 5.71 -24.59
N PRO A 5 -15.65 5.32 -24.17
CA PRO A 5 -16.84 6.16 -24.35
C PRO A 5 -16.76 7.53 -23.64
N LEU A 6 -15.89 7.67 -22.64
CA LEU A 6 -15.61 8.95 -21.97
C LEU A 6 -14.70 9.88 -22.81
N ASP A 7 -13.86 9.35 -23.69
CA ASP A 7 -12.97 10.13 -24.57
C ASP A 7 -13.76 10.93 -25.63
N GLN A 8 -15.05 10.62 -25.78
CA GLN A 8 -15.98 11.27 -26.72
C GLN A 8 -16.90 12.30 -26.03
N LEU A 9 -16.84 12.43 -24.70
CA LEU A 9 -17.62 13.41 -23.94
C LEU A 9 -16.79 14.67 -23.68
N SER A 10 -17.41 15.83 -23.81
CA SER A 10 -16.84 17.07 -23.29
C SER A 10 -16.80 17.08 -21.76
N VAL A 11 -15.92 17.92 -21.18
CA VAL A 11 -15.79 18.09 -19.72
C VAL A 11 -17.14 18.48 -19.09
N ASP A 12 -17.97 19.26 -19.77
CA ASP A 12 -19.26 19.70 -19.26
C ASP A 12 -20.36 18.64 -19.37
N GLU A 13 -20.30 17.73 -20.37
CA GLU A 13 -21.14 16.52 -20.40
C GLU A 13 -20.77 15.55 -19.28
N ILE A 14 -19.48 15.39 -18.98
CA ILE A 14 -18.99 14.59 -17.83
C ILE A 14 -19.49 15.21 -16.52
N ARG A 15 -19.33 16.53 -16.33
CA ARG A 15 -19.85 17.26 -15.16
C ARG A 15 -21.36 17.10 -14.99
N THR A 16 -22.13 17.27 -16.07
CA THR A 16 -23.60 17.12 -16.04
C THR A 16 -23.98 15.71 -15.58
N LYS A 17 -23.35 14.67 -16.13
CA LYS A 17 -23.60 13.27 -15.74
C LYS A 17 -23.17 12.94 -14.31
N LEU A 18 -22.13 13.59 -13.79
CA LEU A 18 -21.72 13.44 -12.39
C LEU A 18 -22.72 14.13 -11.44
N LEU A 19 -23.31 15.26 -11.84
CA LEU A 19 -24.37 15.94 -11.08
C LEU A 19 -25.68 15.15 -11.08
N GLU A 20 -26.04 14.49 -12.19
CA GLU A 20 -27.17 13.53 -12.27
C GLU A 20 -27.00 12.33 -11.30
N LEU A 21 -25.76 12.03 -10.90
CA LEU A 21 -25.40 10.94 -9.99
C LEU A 21 -25.03 11.42 -8.58
N ALA A 22 -25.21 12.71 -8.27
CA ALA A 22 -24.85 13.27 -6.97
C ALA A 22 -25.79 12.78 -5.85
N VAL A 23 -25.23 12.10 -4.85
CA VAL A 23 -25.96 11.57 -3.69
C VAL A 23 -25.31 12.09 -2.41
N GLN A 24 -26.13 12.59 -1.48
CA GLN A 24 -25.65 13.02 -0.16
C GLN A 24 -25.11 11.81 0.63
N SER A 25 -23.92 11.94 1.21
CA SER A 25 -23.33 10.90 2.06
C SER A 25 -24.19 10.64 3.30
N LYS A 26 -24.05 9.43 3.88
CA LYS A 26 -24.76 9.08 5.12
C LYS A 26 -24.18 9.87 6.29
N SER A 27 -25.03 10.23 7.26
CA SER A 27 -24.58 10.88 8.49
C SER A 27 -23.52 10.03 9.20
N GLY A 28 -22.40 10.67 9.60
CA GLY A 28 -21.22 10.01 10.15
C GLY A 28 -20.19 9.52 9.12
N SER A 29 -20.45 9.64 7.82
CA SER A 29 -19.44 9.47 6.77
C SER A 29 -18.69 10.78 6.52
N HIS A 30 -17.36 10.71 6.50
CA HIS A 30 -16.47 11.83 6.17
C HIS A 30 -15.61 11.46 4.96
N PRO A 31 -15.24 12.42 4.09
CA PRO A 31 -14.29 12.19 3.00
C PRO A 31 -12.87 12.01 3.53
N THR A 32 -11.96 11.65 2.63
CA THR A 32 -10.51 11.75 2.80
C THR A 32 -10.10 13.14 3.30
N ILE A 33 -9.09 13.21 4.18
CA ILE A 33 -8.45 14.45 4.62
C ILE A 33 -7.67 15.04 3.46
N ASP A 34 -8.03 16.24 3.01
CA ASP A 34 -7.25 16.97 2.03
C ASP A 34 -5.93 17.51 2.60
N PHE A 35 -4.87 17.47 1.79
CA PHE A 35 -3.53 17.89 2.18
C PHE A 35 -3.41 19.42 2.37
N PHE A 36 -4.05 20.21 1.52
CA PHE A 36 -4.00 21.66 1.59
C PHE A 36 -4.84 22.17 2.77
N GLU A 37 -6.03 21.60 2.98
CA GLU A 37 -6.86 21.85 4.18
C GLU A 37 -6.13 21.46 5.47
N ALA A 38 -5.42 20.32 5.49
CA ALA A 38 -4.63 19.89 6.65
C ALA A 38 -3.51 20.88 6.97
N ASN A 39 -2.73 21.32 5.99
CA ASN A 39 -1.64 22.29 6.19
C ASN A 39 -2.18 23.64 6.70
N ALA A 40 -3.21 24.20 6.06
CA ALA A 40 -3.90 25.42 6.49
C ALA A 40 -4.63 25.27 7.83
N THR A 41 -4.77 24.04 8.34
CA THR A 41 -5.30 23.75 9.68
C THR A 41 -4.18 23.70 10.72
N ILE A 42 -3.04 23.09 10.43
CA ILE A 42 -1.89 22.95 11.34
C ILE A 42 -1.36 24.31 11.79
N GLU A 43 -1.17 25.26 10.87
CA GLU A 43 -0.69 26.61 11.20
C GLU A 43 -1.63 27.36 12.16
N GLY A 44 -2.93 27.39 11.84
CA GLY A 44 -3.94 28.05 12.66
C GLY A 44 -4.17 27.39 14.03
N ILE A 45 -3.93 26.08 14.13
CA ILE A 45 -4.07 25.31 15.39
C ILE A 45 -3.11 25.79 16.46
N PHE A 46 -1.84 26.06 16.14
CA PHE A 46 -0.86 26.50 17.14
C PHE A 46 -1.03 27.98 17.53
N GLU A 47 -1.60 28.79 16.64
CA GLU A 47 -1.83 30.22 16.88
C GLU A 47 -3.03 30.54 17.78
N ALA A 48 -3.91 29.56 18.03
CA ALA A 48 -5.07 29.71 18.91
C ALA A 48 -4.69 29.94 20.40
N PRO A 49 -5.54 30.64 21.20
CA PRO A 49 -5.24 30.98 22.60
C PRO A 49 -4.92 29.77 23.50
N ASP A 50 -5.72 28.70 23.45
CA ASP A 50 -5.53 27.50 24.27
C ASP A 50 -4.26 26.71 23.89
N SER A 51 -3.95 26.64 22.59
CA SER A 51 -2.68 26.09 22.10
C SER A 51 -1.50 26.92 22.58
N LYS A 52 -1.53 28.26 22.46
CA LYS A 52 -0.50 29.15 23.00
C LYS A 52 -0.31 29.00 24.51
N ALA A 53 -1.40 28.82 25.26
CA ALA A 53 -1.32 28.53 26.70
C ALA A 53 -0.67 27.17 26.99
N ALA A 54 -0.96 26.12 26.20
CA ALA A 54 -0.33 24.81 26.33
C ALA A 54 1.17 24.82 25.93
N ILE A 55 1.52 25.47 24.81
CA ILE A 55 2.90 25.70 24.34
C ILE A 55 3.72 26.38 25.45
N LYS A 56 3.19 27.48 26.00
CA LYS A 56 3.81 28.23 27.10
C LYS A 56 3.97 27.42 28.38
N LYS A 57 2.97 26.61 28.74
CA LYS A 57 3.06 25.69 29.88
C LYS A 57 4.12 24.59 29.69
N CYS A 58 4.56 24.34 28.46
CA CYS A 58 5.66 23.42 28.13
C CYS A 58 7.02 24.10 27.90
N GLY A 59 7.12 25.44 27.88
CA GLY A 59 8.36 26.16 27.57
C GLY A 59 8.79 26.02 26.09
N LEU A 60 7.82 25.83 25.19
CA LEU A 60 8.02 25.58 23.76
C LEU A 60 7.70 26.79 22.87
N GLU A 61 7.62 28.00 23.45
CA GLU A 61 7.39 29.23 22.68
C GLU A 61 8.44 29.38 21.56
N ASN A 62 7.96 29.57 20.33
CA ASN A 62 8.75 29.66 19.10
C ASN A 62 9.61 28.40 18.80
N LYS A 63 9.28 27.23 19.39
CA LYS A 63 10.04 25.96 19.29
C LYS A 63 9.16 24.74 18.95
N ILE A 64 8.05 24.98 18.26
CA ILE A 64 7.18 23.91 17.74
C ILE A 64 7.74 23.49 16.37
N HIS A 65 7.73 22.19 16.09
CA HIS A 65 8.41 21.55 14.95
C HIS A 65 9.95 21.70 14.92
N THR A 66 10.61 21.98 16.04
CA THR A 66 12.08 22.06 16.12
C THR A 66 12.65 21.34 17.35
N LYS A 67 13.94 21.02 17.34
CA LYS A 67 14.71 20.56 18.51
C LYS A 67 14.76 21.68 19.57
N PRO A 68 14.10 21.55 20.74
CA PRO A 68 13.87 22.68 21.66
C PRO A 68 15.13 23.35 22.25
N LYS A 69 16.30 22.73 22.09
CA LYS A 69 17.62 23.25 22.49
C LYS A 69 18.28 24.15 21.43
N THR A 70 18.09 23.86 20.14
CA THR A 70 18.74 24.58 19.02
C THR A 70 17.78 25.47 18.23
N ASN A 71 16.48 25.18 18.30
CA ASN A 71 15.44 25.78 17.46
C ASN A 71 15.70 25.67 15.94
N ASP A 72 16.29 24.55 15.54
CA ASP A 72 16.69 24.28 14.16
C ASP A 72 15.50 23.75 13.34
N PRO A 73 15.08 24.43 12.25
CA PRO A 73 13.98 23.97 11.40
C PRO A 73 14.33 22.75 10.54
N GLY A 74 15.61 22.40 10.38
CA GLY A 74 16.04 21.17 9.71
C GLY A 74 16.07 19.94 10.63
N SER A 75 15.80 20.11 11.93
CA SER A 75 15.92 19.02 12.90
C SER A 75 14.70 18.09 12.92
N ASN A 76 14.94 16.79 13.12
CA ASN A 76 13.89 15.78 13.28
C ASN A 76 13.00 16.09 14.50
N ASN A 77 11.83 16.70 14.25
CA ASN A 77 10.89 17.10 15.29
C ASN A 77 10.14 15.91 15.92
N TYR A 78 10.10 14.74 15.27
CA TYR A 78 9.43 13.55 15.82
C TYR A 78 10.16 12.99 17.05
N ALA A 79 11.47 13.23 17.16
CA ALA A 79 12.27 12.91 18.34
C ALA A 79 11.94 13.79 19.57
N PHE A 80 11.15 14.86 19.41
CA PHE A 80 10.80 15.81 20.49
C PHE A 80 9.27 15.98 20.63
N PRO A 81 8.52 14.92 20.94
CA PRO A 81 7.05 14.95 20.96
C PRO A 81 6.50 15.89 22.04
N THR A 82 5.46 16.66 21.69
CA THR A 82 4.77 17.55 22.63
C THR A 82 4.05 16.76 23.73
N ARG A 83 3.99 17.32 24.94
CA ARG A 83 3.27 16.73 26.09
C ARG A 83 1.75 16.94 26.04
N PHE A 84 1.24 17.46 24.92
CA PHE A 84 -0.16 17.77 24.69
C PHE A 84 -0.52 17.58 23.21
N VAL A 85 -1.79 17.27 22.96
CA VAL A 85 -2.43 17.17 21.64
C VAL A 85 -3.69 18.03 21.68
N PRO A 86 -3.75 19.15 20.94
CA PRO A 86 -4.95 19.96 20.88
C PRO A 86 -5.97 19.34 19.92
N VAL A 87 -7.25 19.56 20.17
CA VAL A 87 -8.37 18.95 19.43
C VAL A 87 -9.33 20.03 18.96
N TYR A 88 -9.66 20.01 17.66
CA TYR A 88 -10.49 20.99 16.96
C TYR A 88 -11.59 20.30 16.16
N ASN A 89 -12.67 21.01 15.86
CA ASN A 89 -13.52 20.70 14.72
C ASN A 89 -13.03 21.47 13.49
N ILE A 90 -12.86 20.76 12.38
CA ILE A 90 -12.40 21.31 11.09
C ILE A 90 -13.56 21.63 10.13
N LEU A 91 -14.78 21.17 10.43
CA LEU A 91 -15.93 21.22 9.50
C LEU A 91 -16.94 22.33 9.81
N ASP A 92 -16.98 22.88 11.03
CA ASP A 92 -17.98 23.92 11.41
C ASP A 92 -17.73 25.26 10.69
N ASN A 93 -16.46 25.55 10.34
CA ASN A 93 -16.05 26.62 9.43
C ASN A 93 -14.54 26.50 9.14
N VAL A 94 -14.12 26.48 7.87
CA VAL A 94 -12.70 26.38 7.48
C VAL A 94 -11.84 27.54 8.02
N LEU A 95 -12.47 28.69 8.26
CA LEU A 95 -11.85 29.92 8.80
C LEU A 95 -12.06 30.11 10.32
N ASP A 96 -13.01 29.41 10.94
CA ASP A 96 -13.36 29.55 12.37
C ASP A 96 -13.29 28.18 13.04
N LYS A 97 -12.05 27.67 13.09
CA LYS A 97 -11.69 26.33 13.57
C LYS A 97 -11.95 26.22 15.06
N LYS A 98 -13.13 25.69 15.40
CA LYS A 98 -13.61 25.61 16.78
C LYS A 98 -12.76 24.68 17.64
N PHE A 99 -12.08 25.26 18.62
CA PHE A 99 -11.37 24.53 19.67
C PHE A 99 -12.34 23.66 20.48
N ILE A 100 -11.94 22.42 20.77
CA ILE A 100 -12.73 21.45 21.55
C ILE A 100 -12.08 21.18 22.91
N ARG A 101 -10.77 20.88 22.95
CA ARG A 101 -10.00 20.62 24.19
C ARG A 101 -8.50 20.44 23.93
N ILE A 102 -7.70 20.44 25.01
CA ILE A 102 -6.33 19.89 25.04
C ILE A 102 -6.36 18.50 25.69
N ASP A 103 -5.93 17.45 24.98
CA ASP A 103 -5.58 16.15 25.58
C ASP A 103 -4.09 16.23 26.05
N TRP A 104 -3.77 15.82 27.29
CA TRP A 104 -2.39 15.79 27.80
C TRP A 104 -1.80 14.37 27.73
N CYS A 105 -0.54 14.25 27.35
CA CYS A 105 0.13 12.97 27.09
C CYS A 105 1.05 12.53 28.26
N ALA A 106 1.05 11.24 28.57
CA ALA A 106 1.93 10.65 29.57
C ALA A 106 3.34 10.38 29.02
N THR A 107 4.37 10.91 29.66
CA THR A 107 5.76 10.87 29.17
C THR A 107 6.59 9.73 29.77
N GLY A 108 7.18 8.88 28.92
CA GLY A 108 8.30 7.98 29.24
C GLY A 108 9.64 8.56 28.77
N SER A 109 10.75 7.98 29.23
CA SER A 109 12.12 8.53 29.12
C SER A 109 12.84 8.27 27.79
N ASP A 110 14.00 8.89 27.64
CA ASP A 110 14.71 9.19 26.39
C ASP A 110 15.93 8.27 26.12
N GLU A 111 16.25 7.99 24.85
CA GLU A 111 17.59 8.05 24.21
C GLU A 111 17.59 7.45 22.77
N ASP A 112 18.38 8.06 21.85
CA ASP A 112 19.12 7.47 20.69
C ASP A 112 19.41 8.53 19.58
N ASP A 113 20.64 8.57 19.05
CA ASP A 113 21.15 9.51 18.02
C ASP A 113 21.88 8.75 16.88
N ILE A 114 21.78 9.19 15.61
CA ILE A 114 22.73 8.87 14.50
C ILE A 114 22.56 9.83 13.29
N SER A 115 23.58 9.91 12.41
CA SER A 115 23.75 11.00 11.41
C SER A 115 23.87 10.57 9.93
N GLU A 116 23.93 11.56 9.03
CA GLU A 116 23.68 11.55 7.57
C GLU A 116 24.78 10.98 6.64
N PHE A 117 24.41 10.78 5.35
CA PHE A 117 25.29 10.83 4.16
C PHE A 117 24.56 11.52 2.98
N ASN A 118 25.31 12.15 2.06
CA ASN A 118 24.79 13.08 1.02
C ASN A 118 25.62 12.98 -0.28
N TYR A 119 24.98 12.89 -1.46
CA TYR A 119 25.59 13.22 -2.77
C TYR A 119 24.58 13.64 -3.87
N GLY A 120 24.74 14.87 -4.39
CA GLY A 120 24.74 15.21 -5.83
C GLY A 120 23.46 15.07 -6.69
N THR A 121 22.88 16.19 -7.11
CA THR A 121 22.04 16.31 -8.34
C THR A 121 22.94 16.68 -9.55
N ARG A 122 22.52 17.00 -10.79
CA ARG A 122 21.25 17.39 -11.49
C ARG A 122 21.44 17.03 -13.00
N GLU A 123 20.51 17.02 -13.96
CA GLU A 123 19.15 17.53 -14.20
C GLU A 123 18.29 16.46 -14.94
N GLY A 124 17.23 16.85 -15.68
CA GLY A 124 16.52 16.01 -16.65
C GLY A 124 15.65 16.82 -17.65
N ASN A 125 14.86 16.16 -18.50
CA ASN A 125 13.77 16.78 -19.28
C ASN A 125 12.52 15.86 -19.33
N PRO A 126 11.36 16.23 -18.73
CA PRO A 126 10.26 15.30 -18.48
C PRO A 126 8.97 15.62 -19.27
N ASP A 127 8.95 15.40 -20.58
CA ASP A 127 7.74 15.45 -21.41
C ASP A 127 7.03 14.09 -21.53
N ASP A 128 5.79 14.14 -22.05
CA ASP A 128 4.74 13.09 -22.15
C ASP A 128 3.95 12.79 -20.86
N LEU A 129 2.91 13.60 -20.61
CA LEU A 129 1.80 13.31 -19.69
C LEU A 129 0.80 12.34 -20.36
N LEU A 130 0.83 11.06 -19.98
CA LEU A 130 -0.21 10.08 -20.30
C LEU A 130 -0.72 9.43 -19.01
N TYR A 131 -1.99 9.67 -18.67
CA TYR A 131 -2.69 9.14 -17.47
C TYR A 131 -2.70 7.59 -17.34
N CYS A 132 -2.35 6.90 -18.43
CA CYS A 132 -2.08 5.47 -18.46
C CYS A 132 -1.03 5.19 -19.54
N VAL A 133 0.08 4.53 -19.19
CA VAL A 133 1.16 4.18 -20.12
C VAL A 133 1.18 2.68 -20.37
N ALA A 134 1.02 2.29 -21.63
CA ALA A 134 1.17 0.90 -22.07
C ALA A 134 2.65 0.50 -22.15
N ILE A 135 3.05 -0.47 -21.33
CA ILE A 135 4.40 -1.01 -21.26
C ILE A 135 4.49 -2.32 -22.04
N SER A 136 5.63 -2.54 -22.71
CA SER A 136 5.98 -3.83 -23.31
C SER A 136 7.46 -4.14 -23.02
N TRP A 137 7.72 -5.27 -22.36
CA TRP A 137 9.07 -5.66 -21.95
C TRP A 137 9.23 -7.18 -21.92
N GLN A 138 10.25 -7.69 -22.63
CA GLN A 138 10.40 -9.13 -22.89
C GLN A 138 9.10 -9.69 -23.51
N LYS A 139 8.39 -10.59 -22.79
CA LYS A 139 7.09 -11.15 -23.17
C LYS A 139 5.91 -10.50 -22.42
N TRP A 140 6.17 -9.60 -21.47
CA TRP A 140 5.14 -8.89 -20.71
C TRP A 140 4.55 -7.72 -21.50
N LYS A 141 3.23 -7.55 -21.39
CA LYS A 141 2.55 -6.28 -21.70
C LYS A 141 1.54 -5.97 -20.60
N PHE A 142 1.43 -4.72 -20.21
CA PHE A 142 0.50 -4.22 -19.19
C PHE A 142 0.37 -2.70 -19.32
N ILE A 143 -0.61 -2.12 -18.63
CA ILE A 143 -0.79 -0.67 -18.53
C ILE A 143 -0.45 -0.26 -17.09
N VAL A 144 0.36 0.79 -16.93
CA VAL A 144 0.56 1.47 -15.64
C VAL A 144 -0.25 2.75 -15.65
N GLY A 145 -1.06 2.97 -14.62
CA GLY A 145 -1.81 4.21 -14.41
C GLY A 145 -1.69 4.69 -12.97
N PHE A 146 -2.36 5.78 -12.67
CA PHE A 146 -2.40 6.41 -11.35
C PHE A 146 -3.84 6.62 -10.91
N THR A 147 -4.12 6.54 -9.60
CA THR A 147 -5.34 7.12 -9.01
C THR A 147 -4.96 7.94 -7.78
N THR A 148 -5.70 9.03 -7.54
CA THR A 148 -5.49 9.88 -6.35
C THR A 148 -5.55 9.07 -5.06
N ARG A 149 -6.44 8.06 -5.00
CA ARG A 149 -6.57 7.17 -3.84
C ARG A 149 -5.43 6.17 -3.71
N GLU A 150 -5.17 5.35 -4.74
CA GLU A 150 -4.29 4.16 -4.66
C GLU A 150 -2.82 4.44 -5.03
N GLY A 151 -2.53 5.60 -5.62
CA GLY A 151 -1.25 5.84 -6.27
C GLY A 151 -1.12 4.98 -7.53
N MET A 152 -0.01 4.25 -7.66
CA MET A 152 0.25 3.39 -8.82
C MET A 152 -0.71 2.20 -8.92
N VAL A 153 -1.34 2.04 -10.09
CA VAL A 153 -2.22 0.91 -10.42
C VAL A 153 -1.76 0.24 -11.72
N ILE A 154 -1.89 -1.09 -11.80
CA ILE A 154 -1.45 -1.88 -12.96
C ILE A 154 -2.63 -2.65 -13.53
N HIS A 155 -2.84 -2.56 -14.85
CA HIS A 155 -3.99 -3.07 -15.57
C HIS A 155 -3.57 -3.97 -16.75
N ASP A 156 -4.49 -4.86 -17.17
CA ASP A 156 -4.39 -5.69 -18.38
C ASP A 156 -3.04 -6.40 -18.57
N VAL A 157 -2.58 -7.05 -17.50
CA VAL A 157 -1.31 -7.78 -17.49
C VAL A 157 -1.43 -9.06 -18.31
N THR A 158 -0.57 -9.16 -19.31
CA THR A 158 -0.42 -10.32 -20.19
C THR A 158 1.04 -10.76 -20.25
N TYR A 159 1.26 -12.05 -20.48
CA TYR A 159 2.57 -12.64 -20.75
C TYR A 159 2.50 -13.54 -21.98
N ASP A 160 3.36 -13.28 -22.96
CA ASP A 160 3.45 -14.06 -24.20
C ASP A 160 2.13 -14.12 -25.00
N GLY A 161 1.31 -13.05 -24.90
CA GLY A 161 -0.02 -12.95 -25.49
C GLY A 161 -1.14 -13.62 -24.69
N ARG A 162 -0.87 -14.11 -23.48
CA ARG A 162 -1.84 -14.79 -22.60
C ARG A 162 -2.21 -13.89 -21.42
N ASN A 163 -3.49 -13.88 -21.03
CA ASN A 163 -3.98 -13.08 -19.90
C ASN A 163 -3.43 -13.59 -18.56
N PHE A 164 -3.20 -12.68 -17.61
CA PHE A 164 -2.52 -12.99 -16.34
C PHE A 164 -3.19 -12.31 -15.13
N PHE A 165 -3.16 -10.98 -15.05
CA PHE A 165 -3.91 -10.20 -14.04
C PHE A 165 -4.72 -9.11 -14.76
N TYR A 166 -5.99 -8.94 -14.38
CA TYR A 166 -6.80 -7.83 -14.89
C TYR A 166 -6.43 -6.52 -14.19
N ARG A 167 -6.25 -6.57 -12.86
CA ARG A 167 -5.85 -5.40 -12.05
C ARG A 167 -5.02 -5.77 -10.82
N LEU A 168 -4.03 -4.94 -10.53
CA LEU A 168 -3.22 -4.95 -9.31
C LEU A 168 -3.14 -3.53 -8.74
N SER A 169 -3.34 -3.37 -7.43
CA SER A 169 -3.15 -2.11 -6.69
C SER A 169 -2.93 -2.37 -5.20
N ILE A 170 -2.53 -1.34 -4.45
CA ILE A 170 -2.64 -1.36 -2.98
C ILE A 170 -3.99 -0.72 -2.63
N SER A 171 -4.95 -1.55 -2.23
CA SER A 171 -6.32 -1.13 -1.94
C SER A 171 -6.47 -0.38 -0.61
N GLU A 172 -5.71 -0.79 0.42
CA GLU A 172 -5.67 -0.11 1.72
C GLU A 172 -4.41 -0.51 2.52
N MET A 173 -4.01 0.35 3.46
CA MET A 173 -3.03 0.06 4.50
C MET A 173 -3.42 0.81 5.78
N ALA A 174 -3.85 0.06 6.79
CA ALA A 174 -4.14 0.59 8.10
C ALA A 174 -2.92 0.48 9.03
N VAL A 175 -2.48 1.60 9.59
CA VAL A 175 -1.45 1.66 10.63
C VAL A 175 -2.11 1.94 11.97
N LEU A 176 -1.96 1.00 12.90
CA LEU A 176 -2.54 1.06 14.25
C LEU A 176 -1.44 1.25 15.29
N TYR A 177 -1.69 2.12 16.27
CA TYR A 177 -0.82 2.28 17.43
C TYR A 177 -1.31 1.41 18.60
N ALA A 178 -0.38 0.75 19.28
CA ALA A 178 -0.66 -0.16 20.40
C ALA A 178 -0.60 0.51 21.79
N ASP A 179 -0.32 1.81 21.86
CA ASP A 179 -0.32 2.56 23.11
C ASP A 179 -1.76 2.76 23.63
N SER A 180 -2.09 2.09 24.73
CA SER A 180 -3.42 2.12 25.35
C SER A 180 -3.77 3.44 26.05
N ARG A 181 -2.81 4.36 26.19
CA ARG A 181 -3.00 5.60 26.96
C ARG A 181 -3.79 6.65 26.17
N PRO A 182 -4.58 7.53 26.82
CA PRO A 182 -5.11 8.73 26.19
C PRO A 182 -4.00 9.74 25.86
N SER A 183 -4.03 10.44 24.73
CA SER A 183 -4.83 10.23 23.51
C SER A 183 -4.32 9.15 22.50
N PRO A 184 -3.06 8.65 22.51
CA PRO A 184 -2.53 7.76 21.47
C PRO A 184 -3.35 6.52 21.07
N HIS A 185 -4.14 5.91 21.96
CA HIS A 185 -5.00 4.76 21.61
C HIS A 185 -5.99 5.05 20.47
N ARG A 186 -6.26 6.33 20.17
CA ARG A 186 -7.11 6.76 19.05
C ARG A 186 -6.37 6.84 17.71
N LYS A 187 -5.03 6.69 17.68
CA LYS A 187 -4.24 6.70 16.45
C LYS A 187 -4.41 5.39 15.67
N MET A 188 -5.26 5.46 14.64
CA MET A 188 -5.39 4.47 13.59
C MET A 188 -5.60 5.22 12.28
N SER A 189 -4.76 4.96 11.28
CA SER A 189 -4.68 5.73 10.04
C SER A 189 -4.75 4.81 8.81
N PHE A 190 -5.68 5.08 7.91
CA PHE A 190 -5.89 4.39 6.65
C PHE A 190 -5.21 5.21 5.54
N TYR A 191 -4.08 4.76 5.01
CA TYR A 191 -3.26 5.57 4.10
C TYR A 191 -3.99 5.87 2.78
N PHE A 192 -4.87 4.97 2.36
CA PHE A 192 -5.59 5.10 1.11
C PHE A 192 -7.01 5.64 1.35
N GLY A 193 -7.68 5.24 2.44
CA GLY A 193 -8.95 5.82 2.87
C GLY A 193 -8.87 7.23 3.46
N ASP A 194 -8.22 7.37 4.63
CA ASP A 194 -8.19 8.63 5.38
C ASP A 194 -7.33 9.71 4.66
N TYR A 195 -6.32 9.33 3.86
CA TYR A 195 -5.37 10.27 3.24
C TYR A 195 -5.27 10.26 1.70
N ALA A 196 -5.79 9.24 1.00
CA ALA A 196 -5.59 9.02 -0.45
C ALA A 196 -4.10 9.07 -0.85
N GLY A 197 -3.43 7.91 -0.81
CA GLY A 197 -1.97 7.79 -0.93
C GLY A 197 -1.32 8.51 -2.11
N GLY A 198 -2.02 8.69 -3.25
CA GLY A 198 -1.56 9.49 -4.39
C GLY A 198 -1.31 10.97 -4.04
N ASN A 199 -2.14 11.57 -3.19
CA ASN A 199 -1.93 12.91 -2.63
C ASN A 199 -0.62 13.03 -1.83
N TYR A 200 -0.06 11.90 -1.38
CA TYR A 200 1.16 11.84 -0.56
C TYR A 200 2.36 11.20 -1.28
N VAL A 201 2.26 10.87 -2.57
CA VAL A 201 3.40 10.40 -3.38
C VAL A 201 4.48 11.48 -3.57
N ASN A 202 5.75 11.09 -3.45
CA ASN A 202 6.96 11.91 -3.59
C ASN A 202 7.32 12.20 -5.06
N GLU A 203 8.04 13.30 -5.32
CA GLU A 203 8.76 13.50 -6.60
C GLU A 203 10.08 12.73 -6.56
N LEU A 204 10.17 11.60 -7.27
CA LEU A 204 11.34 10.71 -7.24
C LEU A 204 12.53 11.30 -8.00
N ASN A 205 13.74 11.16 -7.46
CA ASN A 205 14.98 11.67 -8.02
C ASN A 205 15.93 10.55 -8.46
N LEU A 206 16.73 10.84 -9.48
CA LEU A 206 17.78 9.94 -9.98
C LEU A 206 18.95 9.91 -9.00
N GLY A 207 19.49 8.73 -8.72
CA GLY A 207 20.63 8.53 -7.81
C GLY A 207 20.22 8.34 -6.34
N CYS A 208 19.22 9.09 -5.86
CA CYS A 208 18.66 8.92 -4.51
C CYS A 208 17.59 7.81 -4.48
N ASP A 209 16.44 8.05 -5.11
CA ASP A 209 15.28 7.13 -5.05
C ASP A 209 15.38 5.99 -6.05
N SER A 210 16.15 6.16 -7.13
CA SER A 210 16.17 5.25 -8.27
C SER A 210 17.56 5.20 -8.92
N LEU A 211 18.08 3.98 -9.12
CA LEU A 211 19.43 3.74 -9.65
C LEU A 211 19.40 2.98 -10.99
N GLY A 212 20.24 3.42 -11.93
CA GLY A 212 20.35 2.87 -13.29
C GLY A 212 19.67 3.75 -14.34
N THR A 213 19.24 3.16 -15.45
CA THR A 213 18.49 3.87 -16.50
C THR A 213 16.99 3.84 -16.19
N ILE A 214 16.44 5.01 -15.83
CA ILE A 214 15.06 5.17 -15.35
C ILE A 214 14.20 5.87 -16.40
N LYS A 215 12.92 5.48 -16.55
CA LYS A 215 11.86 6.33 -17.10
C LYS A 215 10.94 6.72 -15.94
N TYR A 216 10.73 8.02 -15.77
CA TYR A 216 9.77 8.56 -14.82
C TYR A 216 8.42 8.85 -15.50
N PHE A 217 7.38 8.92 -14.68
CA PHE A 217 6.02 9.31 -15.07
C PHE A 217 5.53 10.43 -14.13
N ASN A 218 4.81 11.39 -14.70
CA ASN A 218 4.14 12.48 -13.99
C ASN A 218 2.64 12.18 -13.97
N ASP A 219 1.92 12.66 -12.95
CA ASP A 219 0.45 12.59 -12.93
C ASP A 219 -0.15 13.77 -12.15
N ASN A 220 -1.48 13.90 -12.14
CA ASN A 220 -2.19 15.03 -11.53
C ASN A 220 -2.95 14.62 -10.26
N VAL A 221 -2.85 15.46 -9.22
CA VAL A 221 -3.81 15.49 -8.12
C VAL A 221 -4.75 16.70 -8.28
N ILE A 222 -5.71 16.89 -7.39
CA ILE A 222 -6.71 17.97 -7.46
C ILE A 222 -6.60 18.81 -6.17
N ASP A 223 -6.66 20.14 -6.27
CA ASP A 223 -6.70 21.04 -5.10
C ASP A 223 -8.14 21.29 -4.60
N PRO A 224 -8.35 21.90 -3.41
CA PRO A 224 -9.70 22.18 -2.87
C PRO A 224 -10.58 23.09 -3.73
N THR A 225 -10.01 23.77 -4.73
CA THR A 225 -10.76 24.60 -5.69
C THR A 225 -11.12 23.85 -6.99
N GLY A 226 -10.69 22.59 -7.11
CA GLY A 226 -10.95 21.72 -8.26
C GLY A 226 -9.93 21.83 -9.39
N ASN A 227 -8.81 22.53 -9.19
CA ASN A 227 -7.77 22.66 -10.22
C ASN A 227 -6.80 21.46 -10.20
N PRO A 228 -6.29 21.01 -11.37
CA PRO A 228 -5.28 19.96 -11.44
C PRO A 228 -3.91 20.50 -11.01
N VAL A 229 -3.24 19.77 -10.12
CA VAL A 229 -1.87 20.04 -9.67
C VAL A 229 -0.97 18.89 -10.11
N THR A 230 -0.07 19.16 -11.06
CA THR A 230 0.86 18.14 -11.57
C THR A 230 1.95 17.81 -10.56
N LYS A 231 2.01 16.54 -10.16
CA LYS A 231 3.16 15.96 -9.47
C LYS A 231 4.10 15.31 -10.49
N LYS A 232 5.38 15.65 -10.40
CA LYS A 232 6.43 15.08 -11.26
C LYS A 232 6.96 13.78 -10.67
N ASN A 233 7.49 12.92 -11.53
CA ASN A 233 8.21 11.69 -11.18
C ASN A 233 7.52 10.80 -10.12
N VAL A 234 6.19 10.80 -10.05
CA VAL A 234 5.39 10.05 -9.04
C VAL A 234 5.59 8.54 -9.12
N MET A 235 5.99 8.05 -10.28
CA MET A 235 6.32 6.65 -10.52
C MET A 235 7.61 6.59 -11.34
N CYS A 236 8.43 5.56 -11.08
CA CYS A 236 9.61 5.25 -11.88
C CYS A 236 9.54 3.81 -12.40
N MET A 237 10.15 3.58 -13.57
CA MET A 237 10.35 2.27 -14.17
C MET A 237 11.81 2.10 -14.56
N HIS A 238 12.43 1.00 -14.13
CA HIS A 238 13.81 0.67 -14.48
C HIS A 238 14.06 -0.85 -14.53
N LYS A 239 15.19 -1.23 -15.12
CA LYS A 239 15.61 -2.63 -15.26
C LYS A 239 16.71 -2.90 -14.25
N GLN A 240 16.55 -3.94 -13.43
CA GLN A 240 17.58 -4.45 -12.54
C GLN A 240 18.03 -5.84 -13.00
N ASP A 241 19.29 -6.17 -12.75
CA ASP A 241 19.82 -7.53 -12.84
C ASP A 241 19.59 -8.19 -11.47
N ASP A 242 19.12 -9.44 -11.47
CA ASP A 242 18.68 -10.17 -10.26
C ASP A 242 19.41 -11.53 -10.18
N ASP A 243 20.71 -11.44 -10.47
CA ASP A 243 21.71 -12.50 -10.60
C ASP A 243 21.34 -13.69 -11.51
N VAL A 244 21.42 -14.93 -11.03
CA VAL A 244 21.23 -16.14 -11.86
C VAL A 244 19.76 -16.53 -11.91
N GLY A 245 19.17 -16.48 -13.10
CA GLY A 245 17.79 -16.93 -13.34
C GLY A 245 17.68 -18.45 -13.44
N TRP A 246 18.63 -19.09 -14.10
CA TRP A 246 18.89 -20.53 -13.95
C TRP A 246 20.31 -20.89 -14.38
N LYS A 247 20.81 -22.02 -13.88
CA LYS A 247 22.11 -22.60 -14.22
C LYS A 247 22.06 -24.13 -14.14
N HIS A 248 22.70 -24.81 -15.07
CA HIS A 248 22.91 -26.25 -15.02
C HIS A 248 24.30 -26.64 -15.54
N THR A 249 24.90 -27.66 -14.94
CA THR A 249 26.14 -28.29 -15.38
C THR A 249 25.92 -29.78 -15.54
N ASN A 250 26.04 -30.31 -16.75
CA ASN A 250 25.94 -31.74 -17.01
C ASN A 250 27.28 -32.41 -16.73
N TYR A 251 27.41 -33.07 -15.57
CA TYR A 251 28.65 -33.71 -15.14
C TYR A 251 29.16 -34.81 -16.09
N ARG A 252 28.31 -35.37 -16.96
CA ARG A 252 28.69 -36.42 -17.92
C ARG A 252 29.37 -35.89 -19.17
N THR A 253 29.14 -34.62 -19.52
CA THR A 253 29.65 -34.00 -20.76
C THR A 253 30.49 -32.75 -20.50
N GLY A 254 30.54 -32.26 -19.26
CA GLY A 254 31.15 -30.98 -18.91
C GLY A 254 30.38 -29.74 -19.38
N ALA A 255 29.25 -29.92 -20.09
CA ALA A 255 28.49 -28.81 -20.66
C ALA A 255 27.82 -27.97 -19.56
N VAL A 256 27.99 -26.65 -19.64
CA VAL A 256 27.41 -25.66 -18.72
C VAL A 256 26.45 -24.75 -19.48
N ALA A 257 25.28 -24.50 -18.89
CA ALA A 257 24.35 -23.47 -19.34
C ALA A 257 23.98 -22.55 -18.17
N VAL A 258 23.88 -21.25 -18.44
CA VAL A 258 23.52 -20.23 -17.45
C VAL A 258 22.80 -19.06 -18.12
N VAL A 259 21.76 -18.55 -17.46
CA VAL A 259 21.01 -17.35 -17.89
C VAL A 259 20.84 -16.43 -16.69
N ARG A 260 21.14 -15.14 -16.85
CA ARG A 260 20.92 -14.13 -15.79
C ARG A 260 19.44 -13.74 -15.71
N ARG A 261 18.95 -13.55 -14.49
CA ARG A 261 17.62 -13.00 -14.23
C ARG A 261 17.69 -11.49 -14.41
N ARG A 262 16.63 -10.94 -14.98
CA ARG A 262 16.41 -9.50 -15.07
C ARG A 262 14.99 -9.25 -14.61
N ILE A 263 14.80 -8.17 -13.87
CA ILE A 263 13.48 -7.72 -13.42
C ILE A 263 13.23 -6.31 -13.96
N LEU A 264 11.95 -6.01 -14.19
CA LEU A 264 11.47 -4.67 -14.48
C LEU A 264 10.81 -4.18 -13.20
N ALA A 265 11.46 -3.27 -12.50
CA ALA A 265 10.92 -2.65 -11.31
C ALA A 265 10.02 -1.47 -11.70
N LEU A 266 8.86 -1.40 -11.04
CA LEU A 266 7.97 -0.26 -11.00
C LEU A 266 7.92 0.20 -9.55
N GLN A 267 8.18 1.48 -9.29
CA GLN A 267 8.36 2.01 -7.94
C GLN A 267 7.65 3.35 -7.77
N THR A 268 7.09 3.56 -6.59
CA THR A 268 6.55 4.83 -6.10
C THR A 268 6.82 4.90 -4.59
N PHE A 269 7.08 6.09 -4.06
CA PHE A 269 7.20 6.33 -2.62
C PHE A 269 6.13 7.33 -2.19
N LEU A 270 5.55 7.13 -1.02
CA LEU A 270 4.52 7.98 -0.45
C LEU A 270 4.80 8.26 1.03
N THR A 271 4.70 9.54 1.40
CA THR A 271 5.06 10.07 2.72
C THR A 271 3.82 10.56 3.45
N VAL A 272 3.23 9.73 4.30
CA VAL A 272 2.07 10.12 5.13
C VAL A 272 2.56 10.55 6.51
N ALA A 273 2.65 11.88 6.70
CA ALA A 273 3.22 12.53 7.87
C ALA A 273 4.65 12.03 8.20
N ASN A 274 4.84 11.26 9.27
CA ASN A 274 6.13 10.74 9.70
C ASN A 274 6.59 9.49 8.92
N TYR A 275 5.74 8.92 8.06
CA TYR A 275 5.96 7.60 7.45
C TYR A 275 6.15 7.63 5.94
N GLU A 276 7.35 7.26 5.52
CA GLU A 276 7.56 6.42 4.34
C GLU A 276 7.56 4.93 4.77
N ALA A 277 7.67 3.99 3.83
CA ALA A 277 7.89 2.57 4.16
C ALA A 277 9.26 2.30 4.85
N THR A 278 10.14 3.30 4.82
CA THR A 278 11.45 3.42 5.48
C THR A 278 11.46 4.41 6.64
N GLY A 279 10.32 5.05 6.95
CA GLY A 279 10.25 6.28 7.74
C GLY A 279 10.34 6.13 9.26
N ILE A 280 10.53 7.27 9.92
CA ILE A 280 10.64 7.39 11.38
C ILE A 280 9.27 7.12 12.01
N VAL A 281 9.15 6.08 12.83
CA VAL A 281 7.96 5.86 13.67
C VAL A 281 7.74 7.03 14.63
N SER A 282 6.50 7.47 14.83
CA SER A 282 6.12 8.45 15.87
C SER A 282 6.46 7.91 17.27
N THR A 283 7.62 8.27 17.80
CA THR A 283 8.28 7.69 18.99
C THR A 283 7.60 8.00 20.33
N GLN A 284 7.47 6.97 21.17
CA GLN A 284 7.46 7.01 22.65
C GLN A 284 8.05 5.69 23.18
N ALA A 285 8.65 5.67 24.38
CA ALA A 285 9.47 4.54 24.87
C ALA A 285 8.68 3.42 25.59
N ILE A 286 9.01 2.15 25.30
CA ILE A 286 8.55 0.93 26.03
C ILE A 286 9.36 -0.34 25.63
N ASN A 287 9.25 -1.46 26.36
CA ASN A 287 9.96 -2.75 26.15
C ASN A 287 9.07 -3.89 25.50
N THR A 288 9.65 -5.07 25.22
CA THR A 288 9.32 -5.95 24.05
C THR A 288 8.47 -7.25 24.23
N GLY A 289 7.68 -7.67 23.19
CA GLY A 289 7.31 -9.10 22.91
C GLY A 289 6.00 -9.51 22.12
N ASN A 290 6.13 -10.17 20.93
CA ASN A 290 5.25 -11.20 20.24
C ASN A 290 4.16 -10.85 19.11
N THR A 291 3.59 -11.84 18.34
CA THR A 291 3.32 -11.83 16.82
C THR A 291 2.02 -12.52 16.14
N SER A 292 1.75 -12.47 14.76
CA SER A 292 0.56 -13.07 13.94
C SER A 292 0.50 -13.54 12.32
N LYS A 293 0.14 -13.11 11.00
CA LYS A 293 -0.36 -12.04 9.94
C LYS A 293 -1.09 -12.46 8.58
N TRP A 294 -2.05 -11.66 7.98
CA TRP A 294 -2.13 -10.96 6.60
C TRP A 294 -3.50 -10.34 6.13
N GLY A 295 -3.84 -9.84 4.89
CA GLY A 295 -3.30 -9.84 3.47
C GLY A 295 -3.46 -8.54 2.59
N THR A 296 -3.65 -8.64 1.24
CA THR A 296 -3.70 -7.52 0.21
C THR A 296 -4.64 -7.85 -0.98
N ALA A 297 -5.06 -6.89 -1.82
CA ALA A 297 -6.01 -7.07 -2.95
C ALA A 297 -5.36 -7.38 -4.33
N VAL A 298 -5.93 -8.32 -5.09
CA VAL A 298 -5.44 -8.80 -6.41
C VAL A 298 -6.62 -9.24 -7.30
N SER A 299 -6.65 -8.88 -8.59
CA SER A 299 -7.67 -9.32 -9.56
C SER A 299 -7.06 -10.19 -10.69
N PRO A 300 -7.21 -11.53 -10.63
CA PRO A 300 -6.63 -12.46 -11.61
C PRO A 300 -7.41 -12.52 -12.93
N ALA A 301 -6.70 -12.89 -14.00
CA ALA A 301 -7.26 -13.19 -15.32
C ALA A 301 -6.45 -14.30 -16.01
N ILE A 302 -6.04 -15.33 -15.25
CA ILE A 302 -5.15 -16.40 -15.70
C ILE A 302 -5.76 -17.11 -16.92
N ASP A 303 -5.15 -16.91 -18.08
CA ASP A 303 -5.56 -17.52 -19.36
C ASP A 303 -7.03 -17.23 -19.77
N GLY A 304 -7.65 -16.21 -19.15
CA GLY A 304 -9.07 -15.85 -19.26
C GLY A 304 -9.67 -15.44 -17.90
N TYR A 305 -10.89 -14.90 -17.91
CA TYR A 305 -11.55 -14.33 -16.72
C TYR A 305 -12.28 -15.35 -15.84
N ASN A 306 -12.48 -16.59 -16.32
CA ASN A 306 -13.06 -17.67 -15.54
C ASN A 306 -11.93 -18.37 -14.76
N ASN A 307 -11.73 -17.97 -13.51
CA ASN A 307 -10.69 -18.52 -12.64
C ASN A 307 -11.27 -19.01 -11.31
N THR A 308 -10.71 -20.10 -10.82
CA THR A 308 -11.03 -20.69 -9.51
C THR A 308 -9.82 -20.53 -8.60
N ALA A 309 -10.02 -19.96 -7.41
CA ALA A 309 -9.00 -19.95 -6.37
C ALA A 309 -9.08 -21.26 -5.57
N MET A 310 -7.93 -21.88 -5.32
CA MET A 310 -7.83 -23.13 -4.55
C MET A 310 -6.78 -22.98 -3.45
N ILE A 311 -7.12 -23.38 -2.22
CA ILE A 311 -6.12 -23.63 -1.17
C ILE A 311 -5.33 -24.86 -1.59
N ALA A 312 -4.01 -24.78 -1.56
CA ALA A 312 -3.11 -25.89 -1.85
C ALA A 312 -2.25 -26.21 -0.62
N GLU A 313 -2.34 -27.44 -0.13
CA GLU A 313 -1.66 -27.92 1.07
C GLU A 313 -0.77 -29.13 0.76
N THR A 314 0.43 -29.19 1.33
CA THR A 314 1.22 -30.42 1.36
C THR A 314 0.69 -31.32 2.48
N LYS A 315 0.27 -32.55 2.15
CA LYS A 315 -0.08 -33.59 3.13
C LYS A 315 0.90 -34.76 3.08
N THR A 316 1.30 -35.24 4.25
CA THR A 316 2.08 -36.47 4.44
C THR A 316 1.14 -37.65 4.69
N TYR A 317 1.55 -38.84 4.27
CA TYR A 317 0.78 -40.07 4.49
C TYR A 317 1.49 -40.96 5.53
N LEU A 318 0.70 -41.74 6.29
CA LEU A 318 1.24 -42.71 7.24
C LEU A 318 2.03 -43.82 6.51
N ILE A 319 2.92 -44.51 7.24
CA ILE A 319 3.57 -45.72 6.73
C ILE A 319 2.49 -46.76 6.42
N ASP A 320 2.50 -47.26 5.19
CA ASP A 320 1.61 -48.33 4.73
C ASP A 320 2.45 -49.40 4.01
N PRO A 321 2.34 -50.70 4.37
CA PRO A 321 3.20 -51.74 3.83
C PRO A 321 3.16 -51.93 2.30
N VAL A 322 2.12 -51.44 1.62
CA VAL A 322 1.91 -51.62 0.17
C VAL A 322 2.20 -50.34 -0.61
N THR A 323 1.81 -49.19 -0.06
CA THR A 323 1.76 -47.90 -0.79
C THR A 323 2.73 -46.84 -0.26
N ASN A 324 3.22 -46.95 0.98
CA ASN A 324 4.15 -45.99 1.59
C ASN A 324 5.09 -46.69 2.61
N LEU A 325 5.73 -47.79 2.20
CA LEU A 325 6.51 -48.67 3.10
C LEU A 325 7.60 -47.93 3.89
N ASN A 326 8.20 -46.90 3.28
CA ASN A 326 9.29 -46.11 3.86
C ASN A 326 8.82 -44.80 4.54
N GLY A 327 7.51 -44.53 4.58
CA GLY A 327 6.92 -43.35 5.24
C GLY A 327 7.20 -41.99 4.58
N ASN A 328 7.95 -41.95 3.48
CA ASN A 328 8.46 -40.72 2.87
C ASN A 328 7.48 -40.04 1.89
N THR A 329 6.25 -40.54 1.76
CA THR A 329 5.29 -40.05 0.76
C THR A 329 4.52 -38.82 1.25
N PHE A 330 4.50 -37.79 0.42
CA PHE A 330 3.67 -36.61 0.55
C PHE A 330 3.09 -36.22 -0.81
N ASN A 331 1.99 -35.48 -0.81
CA ASN A 331 1.32 -34.99 -2.02
C ASN A 331 0.82 -33.56 -1.79
N LEU A 332 0.43 -32.89 -2.88
CA LEU A 332 -0.30 -31.63 -2.86
C LEU A 332 -1.79 -31.91 -3.05
N GLU A 333 -2.59 -31.56 -2.05
CA GLU A 333 -4.05 -31.57 -2.15
C GLU A 333 -4.57 -30.14 -2.35
N TYR A 334 -5.66 -30.02 -3.11
CA TYR A 334 -6.25 -28.74 -3.52
C TYR A 334 -7.71 -28.68 -3.06
N THR A 335 -8.16 -27.53 -2.57
CA THR A 335 -9.54 -27.31 -2.09
C THR A 335 -10.05 -25.97 -2.64
N PRO A 336 -11.09 -25.95 -3.49
CA PRO A 336 -11.59 -24.73 -4.12
C PRO A 336 -12.35 -23.81 -3.16
N PHE A 337 -12.32 -22.51 -3.45
CA PHE A 337 -13.25 -21.52 -2.90
C PHE A 337 -14.55 -21.52 -3.73
N GLU A 338 -15.50 -22.38 -3.35
CA GLU A 338 -16.84 -22.45 -3.97
C GLU A 338 -17.65 -21.15 -3.80
N THR A 339 -17.36 -20.38 -2.75
CA THR A 339 -17.99 -19.10 -2.43
C THR A 339 -16.96 -18.09 -1.93
N SER A 340 -17.35 -16.82 -1.82
CA SER A 340 -16.49 -15.77 -1.24
C SER A 340 -16.25 -16.01 0.25
N GLY A 341 -14.99 -15.88 0.68
CA GLY A 341 -14.54 -16.21 2.03
C GLY A 341 -13.09 -15.83 2.28
N HIS A 342 -12.47 -16.44 3.30
CA HIS A 342 -11.07 -16.20 3.68
C HIS A 342 -10.36 -17.49 4.13
N THR A 343 -9.05 -17.42 4.35
CA THR A 343 -8.26 -18.50 4.96
C THR A 343 -7.00 -17.96 5.66
N GLU A 344 -6.40 -18.78 6.53
CA GLU A 344 -5.18 -18.48 7.28
C GLU A 344 -3.96 -19.21 6.72
N TRP A 345 -2.78 -18.58 6.78
CA TRP A 345 -1.55 -19.15 6.23
C TRP A 345 -0.94 -20.26 7.12
N ASP A 346 -1.20 -21.53 6.82
CA ASP A 346 -0.50 -22.64 7.47
C ASP A 346 0.88 -22.92 6.84
N VAL A 347 1.92 -22.36 7.49
CA VAL A 347 3.32 -22.55 7.11
C VAL A 347 3.76 -24.01 7.25
N LYS A 348 3.21 -24.78 8.22
CA LYS A 348 3.60 -26.18 8.46
C LYS A 348 3.16 -27.10 7.33
N LYS A 349 2.06 -26.76 6.66
CA LYS A 349 1.57 -27.43 5.45
C LYS A 349 2.16 -26.89 4.15
N ASN A 350 3.10 -25.94 4.20
CA ASN A 350 3.61 -25.23 3.02
C ASN A 350 2.45 -24.62 2.18
N MET A 351 1.43 -24.08 2.87
CA MET A 351 0.20 -23.64 2.23
C MET A 351 0.42 -22.49 1.24
N TYR A 352 -0.27 -22.53 0.12
CA TYR A 352 -0.34 -21.45 -0.85
C TYR A 352 -1.70 -21.41 -1.53
N ILE A 353 -2.02 -20.30 -2.21
CA ILE A 353 -3.21 -20.22 -3.04
C ILE A 353 -2.83 -20.43 -4.50
N SER A 354 -3.52 -21.36 -5.14
CA SER A 354 -3.40 -21.67 -6.56
C SER A 354 -4.61 -21.10 -7.29
N ILE A 355 -4.41 -20.05 -8.09
CA ILE A 355 -5.46 -19.50 -8.95
C ILE A 355 -5.35 -20.19 -10.30
N VAL A 356 -6.38 -20.96 -10.68
CA VAL A 356 -6.36 -21.83 -11.87
C VAL A 356 -7.47 -21.48 -12.86
N ASN A 357 -7.26 -21.82 -14.12
CA ASN A 357 -8.28 -21.79 -15.17
C ASN A 357 -8.65 -23.22 -15.56
N GLU A 358 -9.82 -23.67 -15.11
CA GLU A 358 -10.25 -25.07 -15.25
C GLU A 358 -10.64 -25.44 -16.68
N SER A 359 -10.79 -24.46 -17.57
CA SER A 359 -10.98 -24.69 -19.01
C SER A 359 -9.66 -24.89 -19.78
N LYS A 360 -8.50 -24.79 -19.11
CA LYS A 360 -7.17 -24.77 -19.73
C LYS A 360 -6.24 -25.77 -19.07
N VAL A 361 -6.19 -26.99 -19.61
CA VAL A 361 -5.25 -28.03 -19.15
C VAL A 361 -3.87 -27.83 -19.78
N ASN A 362 -2.81 -27.93 -18.99
CA ASN A 362 -1.43 -27.97 -19.46
C ASN A 362 -1.13 -29.35 -20.08
N PRO A 363 -0.68 -29.43 -21.35
CA PRO A 363 -0.55 -30.70 -22.08
C PRO A 363 0.61 -31.59 -21.59
N ILE A 364 1.50 -31.08 -20.73
CA ILE A 364 2.66 -31.84 -20.20
C ILE A 364 2.36 -32.37 -18.79
N SER A 365 1.72 -31.58 -17.93
CA SER A 365 1.43 -31.97 -16.54
C SER A 365 0.04 -32.59 -16.34
N GLY A 366 -0.87 -32.45 -17.31
CA GLY A 366 -2.28 -32.86 -17.18
C GLY A 366 -3.07 -32.04 -16.15
N ARG A 367 -2.50 -30.99 -15.58
CA ARG A 367 -3.14 -30.10 -14.59
C ARG A 367 -3.60 -28.80 -15.22
N ASN A 368 -4.58 -28.15 -14.60
CA ASN A 368 -5.06 -26.83 -15.01
C ASN A 368 -3.92 -25.78 -14.97
N VAL A 369 -3.91 -24.88 -15.96
CA VAL A 369 -3.03 -23.72 -16.00
C VAL A 369 -3.36 -22.83 -14.81
N GLY A 370 -2.34 -22.38 -14.08
CA GLY A 370 -2.55 -21.59 -12.87
C GLY A 370 -1.32 -20.80 -12.44
N TYR A 371 -1.53 -19.92 -11.46
CA TYR A 371 -0.49 -19.14 -10.79
C TYR A 371 -0.54 -19.34 -9.27
N LYS A 372 0.64 -19.39 -8.64
CA LYS A 372 0.80 -19.58 -7.19
C LYS A 372 1.00 -18.23 -6.51
N LEU A 373 0.05 -17.85 -5.65
CA LEU A 373 0.27 -16.86 -4.61
C LEU A 373 0.87 -17.55 -3.38
N GLY A 374 2.20 -17.47 -3.25
CA GLY A 374 2.93 -17.81 -2.04
C GLY A 374 2.98 -16.64 -1.06
N HIS A 375 3.44 -16.90 0.17
CA HIS A 375 3.30 -15.95 1.27
C HIS A 375 4.48 -15.95 2.27
N LEU A 376 4.66 -14.85 3.03
CA LEU A 376 5.75 -14.65 4.01
C LEU A 376 5.20 -14.58 5.46
N ALA A 377 5.67 -15.46 6.35
CA ALA A 377 5.21 -15.52 7.74
C ALA A 377 5.61 -14.27 8.58
N THR A 378 4.65 -13.68 9.31
CA THR A 378 4.68 -12.25 9.77
C THR A 378 3.62 -11.96 10.88
N PRO A 379 3.39 -10.71 11.44
CA PRO A 379 2.29 -10.38 12.43
C PRO A 379 0.91 -9.69 12.07
N LEU A 380 -0.25 -10.28 12.44
CA LEU A 380 -1.70 -10.00 12.10
C LEU A 380 -2.29 -8.86 12.93
N LEU A 381 -3.56 -8.54 12.69
CA LEU A 381 -4.27 -7.54 13.48
C LEU A 381 -4.38 -7.97 14.96
N LEU A 382 -3.50 -7.43 15.79
CA LEU A 382 -3.42 -7.65 17.23
C LEU A 382 -4.52 -6.94 18.04
N ALA A 383 -5.37 -6.14 17.39
CA ALA A 383 -6.49 -5.46 18.07
C ALA A 383 -7.50 -6.50 18.59
N ALA A 384 -7.80 -6.42 19.90
CA ALA A 384 -8.73 -7.32 20.58
C ALA A 384 -10.16 -7.26 20.01
N GLU A 385 -10.94 -8.32 20.28
CA GLU A 385 -12.30 -8.43 19.79
C GLU A 385 -13.23 -7.38 20.42
N GLY A 386 -14.23 -6.94 19.64
CA GLY A 386 -15.13 -5.85 20.03
C GLY A 386 -14.56 -4.43 19.94
N LEU A 387 -13.24 -4.25 19.73
CA LEU A 387 -12.66 -2.91 19.56
C LEU A 387 -12.99 -2.28 18.21
N VAL A 388 -13.28 -0.97 18.20
CA VAL A 388 -13.57 -0.19 16.98
C VAL A 388 -12.47 -0.30 15.93
N HIS A 389 -11.21 -0.44 16.36
CA HIS A 389 -10.07 -0.69 15.49
C HIS A 389 -10.26 -1.98 14.68
N ARG A 390 -10.64 -3.08 15.33
CA ARG A 390 -10.89 -4.38 14.69
C ARG A 390 -12.09 -4.32 13.75
N SER A 391 -13.15 -3.62 14.15
CA SER A 391 -14.34 -3.41 13.30
C SER A 391 -14.03 -2.59 12.03
N ARG A 392 -13.20 -1.54 12.12
CA ARG A 392 -12.79 -0.73 10.94
C ARG A 392 -11.71 -1.43 10.09
N THR A 393 -10.94 -2.36 10.63
CA THR A 393 -9.83 -3.04 9.92
C THR A 393 -10.06 -4.55 9.74
N ALA A 394 -11.32 -4.97 9.63
CA ALA A 394 -11.71 -6.38 9.49
C ALA A 394 -11.03 -7.11 8.31
N PHE A 395 -10.66 -6.40 7.24
CA PHE A 395 -9.89 -6.97 6.13
C PHE A 395 -8.53 -7.54 6.55
N ALA A 396 -7.98 -7.07 7.68
CA ALA A 396 -6.69 -7.49 8.22
C ALA A 396 -6.82 -8.52 9.37
N THR A 397 -7.98 -9.19 9.54
CA THR A 397 -8.11 -10.31 10.50
C THR A 397 -7.70 -11.69 9.98
N PRO A 398 -7.78 -12.01 8.67
CA PRO A 398 -7.34 -13.29 8.14
C PRO A 398 -6.24 -13.20 7.07
N GLY A 399 -5.46 -14.27 6.90
CA GLY A 399 -4.32 -14.33 5.96
C GLY A 399 -4.62 -13.90 4.52
N LEU A 400 -5.74 -14.33 3.93
CA LEU A 400 -6.21 -13.90 2.61
C LEU A 400 -7.74 -13.94 2.48
N TRP A 401 -8.31 -12.99 1.73
CA TRP A 401 -9.70 -13.01 1.26
C TRP A 401 -9.80 -13.40 -0.22
N ILE A 402 -10.87 -14.10 -0.59
CA ILE A 402 -11.31 -14.34 -1.97
C ILE A 402 -12.74 -13.86 -2.12
N THR A 403 -13.00 -12.91 -3.02
CA THR A 403 -14.32 -12.33 -3.27
C THR A 403 -14.74 -12.49 -4.74
N LYS A 404 -16.06 -12.58 -4.97
CA LYS A 404 -16.61 -12.50 -6.33
C LYS A 404 -16.54 -11.05 -6.80
N TYR A 405 -15.83 -10.79 -7.90
CA TYR A 405 -15.64 -9.45 -8.46
C TYR A 405 -16.95 -8.66 -8.59
N ARG A 406 -16.92 -7.43 -8.08
CA ARG A 406 -17.88 -6.36 -8.38
C ARG A 406 -17.10 -5.08 -8.68
N HIS A 407 -17.55 -4.32 -9.69
CA HIS A 407 -16.83 -3.15 -10.18
C HIS A 407 -16.60 -2.04 -9.12
N GLN A 408 -17.51 -1.91 -8.14
CA GLN A 408 -17.44 -0.91 -7.07
C GLN A 408 -16.68 -1.38 -5.82
N GLU A 409 -16.21 -2.64 -5.76
CA GLU A 409 -15.54 -3.21 -4.59
C GLU A 409 -14.01 -3.11 -4.73
N SER A 410 -13.50 -1.87 -4.74
CA SER A 410 -12.08 -1.55 -4.90
C SER A 410 -11.32 -1.25 -3.59
N CYS A 411 -12.02 -0.94 -2.50
CA CYS A 411 -11.45 -0.36 -1.28
C CYS A 411 -11.70 -1.25 -0.05
N ALA A 412 -10.65 -1.89 0.48
CA ALA A 412 -10.77 -2.89 1.56
C ALA A 412 -11.21 -2.31 2.92
N GLY A 413 -10.96 -1.02 3.17
CA GLY A 413 -11.46 -0.29 4.34
C GLY A 413 -12.88 0.28 4.18
N GLY A 414 -13.52 0.08 3.02
CA GLY A 414 -14.70 0.83 2.58
C GLY A 414 -14.33 2.02 1.69
N VAL A 415 -15.34 2.57 1.00
CA VAL A 415 -15.22 3.80 0.19
C VAL A 415 -15.16 5.00 1.11
#